data_AF-F5L317-F1
#
_entry.id   AF-F5L317-F1
#
_cell.length_a   1.000
_cell.length_b   1.000
_cell.length_c   1.000
_cell.angle_alpha   90.00
_cell.angle_beta   90.00
_cell.angle_gamma   90.00
#
_symmetry.space_group_name_H-M   'P 1'
#
loop_
_entity.id
_entity.type
_entity.pdbx_description
1 polymer ?
#
loop_
_entity_poly.entity_id
_entity_poly.type
_entity_poly.pdbx_seq_one_letter_code
_entity_poly.pdbx_strand_id
1 'polypeptide(L)'
;MADKDFNLGDIVVMKKPHPCGTNQWKIIRMGADIRIKCLGCQRSILMPRRKFVNRLKEVVTSESINENIHRGDLLKPNNQFLWPSTHVSESSNTLSDEVVFKDQSELYKYGYRITGLSREERWKVLTEKVLNQMPLEKVVHIIAAHVRNRKRQSNGIVKYAYAIREWEYDLQRLKAEYYKHDFKWPQS
;
A
#
# COMPACT_ATOMS: atom_id res chain seq x y z
N MET A 1 -2.74 27.25 27.26
CA MET A 1 -2.06 26.15 26.55
C MET A 1 -3.12 25.49 25.70
N ALA A 2 -2.94 25.45 24.37
CA ALA A 2 -3.94 24.82 23.49
C ALA A 2 -4.13 23.36 23.91
N ASP A 3 -5.35 23.01 24.31
CA ASP A 3 -5.73 21.61 24.53
C ASP A 3 -5.61 20.92 23.18
N LYS A 4 -4.61 20.05 23.05
CA LYS A 4 -4.54 19.15 21.90
C LYS A 4 -5.52 18.04 22.20
N ASP A 5 -6.61 17.99 21.44
CA ASP A 5 -7.58 16.91 21.53
C ASP A 5 -6.92 15.60 21.07
N PHE A 6 -7.04 14.55 21.91
CA PHE A 6 -6.61 13.19 21.60
C PHE A 6 -7.59 12.19 22.20
N ASN A 7 -7.86 11.13 21.45
CA ASN A 7 -8.84 10.11 21.72
C ASN A 7 -8.21 8.72 21.89
N LEU A 8 -9.02 7.80 22.41
CA LEU A 8 -8.64 6.39 22.48
C LEU A 8 -8.44 5.86 21.05
N GLY A 9 -7.30 5.23 20.80
CA GLY A 9 -6.97 4.67 19.48
C GLY A 9 -6.08 5.57 18.63
N ASP A 10 -5.95 6.85 18.96
CA ASP A 10 -5.10 7.79 18.22
C ASP A 10 -3.64 7.39 18.25
N ILE A 11 -2.94 7.74 17.17
CA ILE A 11 -1.49 7.69 17.09
C ILE A 11 -0.96 9.05 17.52
N VAL A 12 0.05 9.06 18.35
CA VAL A 12 0.66 10.27 18.89
C VAL A 12 2.16 10.18 18.77
N VAL A 13 2.79 11.33 18.54
CA VAL A 13 4.25 11.44 18.55
C VAL A 13 4.67 12.11 19.85
N MET A 14 5.61 11.47 20.53
CA MET A 14 6.17 11.98 21.79
C MET A 14 7.43 12.80 21.52
N LYS A 15 7.67 13.84 22.33
CA LYS A 15 8.86 14.70 22.25
C LYS A 15 10.17 13.93 22.48
N LYS A 16 10.14 12.91 23.32
CA LYS A 16 11.28 12.01 23.57
C LYS A 16 11.04 10.67 22.88
N PRO A 17 12.03 10.12 22.17
CA PRO A 17 11.92 8.80 21.58
C PRO A 17 11.85 7.70 22.65
N HIS A 18 11.24 6.58 22.31
CA HIS A 18 11.36 5.34 23.06
C HIS A 18 12.81 4.84 23.01
N PRO A 19 13.33 4.09 23.99
CA PRO A 19 14.64 3.45 23.90
C PRO A 19 14.86 2.57 22.66
N CYS A 20 13.79 2.13 21.98
CA CYS A 20 13.90 1.42 20.69
C CYS A 20 14.10 2.33 19.46
N GLY A 21 14.20 3.65 19.62
CA GLY A 21 14.35 4.62 18.53
C GLY A 21 13.04 5.16 17.94
N THR A 22 11.90 4.48 18.16
CA THR A 22 10.59 4.94 17.67
C THR A 22 9.99 6.00 18.59
N ASN A 23 9.39 7.05 18.03
CA ASN A 23 8.71 8.12 18.78
C ASN A 23 7.18 8.13 18.57
N GLN A 24 6.64 7.18 17.80
CA GLN A 24 5.22 6.98 17.55
C GLN A 24 4.60 5.97 18.53
N TRP A 25 3.44 6.35 19.05
CA TRP A 25 2.73 5.58 20.07
C TRP A 25 1.23 5.56 19.78
N LYS A 26 0.57 4.45 20.08
CA LYS A 26 -0.89 4.35 20.05
C LYS A 26 -1.48 4.50 21.44
N ILE A 27 -2.50 5.34 21.60
CA ILE A 27 -3.24 5.43 22.86
C ILE A 27 -4.14 4.19 22.98
N ILE A 28 -3.92 3.40 24.02
CA ILE A 28 -4.66 2.16 24.27
C ILE A 28 -5.52 2.22 25.54
N ARG A 29 -5.37 3.26 26.36
CA ARG A 29 -6.25 3.55 27.50
C ARG A 29 -6.27 5.04 27.80
N MET A 30 -7.47 5.54 28.10
CA MET A 30 -7.74 6.93 28.51
C MET A 30 -8.30 6.96 29.93
N GLY A 31 -7.98 8.00 30.69
CA GLY A 31 -8.41 8.19 32.08
C GLY A 31 -7.51 9.20 32.80
N ALA A 32 -7.41 9.09 34.12
CA ALA A 32 -6.45 9.86 34.94
C ALA A 32 -4.99 9.56 34.53
N ASP A 33 -4.73 8.29 34.24
CA ASP A 33 -3.50 7.81 33.61
C ASP A 33 -3.77 7.39 32.16
N ILE A 34 -2.83 7.68 31.29
CA ILE A 34 -2.85 7.32 29.88
C ILE A 34 -1.90 6.16 29.66
N ARG A 35 -2.39 5.08 29.04
CA ARG A 35 -1.54 3.97 28.59
C ARG A 35 -1.32 4.11 27.10
N ILE A 36 -0.05 4.11 26.70
CA ILE A 36 0.37 4.17 25.30
C ILE A 36 1.21 2.95 24.93
N LYS A 37 1.06 2.47 23.70
CA LYS A 37 1.80 1.33 23.12
C LYS A 37 2.74 1.81 22.03
N CYS A 38 4.02 1.50 22.14
CA CYS A 38 5.00 1.85 21.11
C CYS A 38 4.70 1.06 19.82
N LEU A 39 4.69 1.74 18.67
CA LEU A 39 4.42 1.08 17.38
C LEU A 39 5.62 0.26 16.86
N GLY A 40 6.85 0.57 17.29
CA GLY A 40 8.04 -0.19 16.90
C GLY A 40 8.18 -1.51 17.66
N CYS A 41 8.28 -1.44 18.99
CA CYS A 41 8.59 -2.60 19.84
C CYS A 41 7.39 -3.16 20.61
N GLN A 42 6.19 -2.60 20.44
CA GLN A 42 4.94 -3.04 21.07
C GLN A 42 4.89 -2.99 22.61
N ARG A 43 5.94 -2.46 23.26
CA ARG A 43 5.98 -2.19 24.70
C ARG A 43 4.98 -1.10 25.07
N SER A 44 4.21 -1.30 26.13
CA SER A 44 3.30 -0.28 26.66
C SER A 44 3.85 0.38 27.91
N ILE A 45 3.61 1.68 28.06
CA ILE A 45 3.90 2.43 29.27
C ILE A 45 2.64 3.12 29.77
N LEU A 46 2.54 3.26 31.09
CA LEU A 46 1.47 3.99 31.78
C LEU A 46 2.06 5.29 32.33
N MET A 47 1.37 6.42 32.15
CA MET A 47 1.79 7.68 32.74
C MET A 47 0.62 8.60 33.09
N PRO A 48 0.78 9.48 34.08
CA PRO A 48 -0.22 10.49 34.41
C PRO A 48 -0.55 11.39 33.21
N ARG A 49 -1.84 11.71 33.02
CA ARG A 49 -2.31 12.54 31.89
C ARG A 49 -1.53 13.85 31.76
N ARG A 50 -1.24 14.55 32.87
CA ARG A 50 -0.42 15.78 32.86
C ARG A 50 0.98 15.56 32.26
N LYS A 51 1.64 14.45 32.61
CA LYS A 51 2.97 14.11 32.07
C LYS A 51 2.88 13.75 30.59
N PHE A 52 1.81 13.06 30.18
CA PHE A 52 1.55 12.74 28.78
C PHE A 52 1.39 14.01 27.93
N VAL A 53 0.49 14.91 28.31
CA VAL A 53 0.20 16.16 27.58
C VAL A 53 1.47 17.02 27.41
N ASN A 54 2.29 17.15 28.46
CA ASN A 54 3.55 17.91 28.38
C ASN A 54 4.58 17.29 27.43
N ARG A 55 4.56 15.96 27.28
CA ARG A 55 5.47 15.19 26.41
C ARG A 55 4.91 14.95 25.02
N LEU A 56 3.64 15.24 24.80
CA LEU A 56 2.98 15.15 23.50
C LEU A 56 3.58 16.19 22.56
N LYS A 57 4.09 15.75 21.41
CA LYS A 57 4.56 16.64 20.35
C LYS A 57 3.39 16.98 19.44
N GLU A 58 2.69 15.96 18.94
CA GLU A 58 1.60 16.07 17.98
C GLU A 58 0.70 14.82 18.07
N VAL A 59 -0.56 15.00 17.71
CA VAL A 59 -1.53 13.91 17.55
C VAL A 59 -1.62 13.65 16.05
N VAL A 60 -1.36 12.41 15.66
CA VAL A 60 -1.50 11.89 14.29
C VAL A 60 -2.86 11.19 14.27
N THR A 61 -3.92 11.99 14.25
CA THR A 61 -5.31 11.51 14.21
C THR A 61 -5.55 10.65 12.96
N SER A 62 -6.40 9.64 13.10
CA SER A 62 -6.95 8.94 11.94
C SER A 62 -7.93 9.79 11.13
N GLU A 63 -8.51 10.88 11.67
CA GLU A 63 -9.36 11.77 10.87
C GLU A 63 -8.59 12.54 9.77
N SER A 64 -7.32 12.89 9.98
CA SER A 64 -6.44 13.43 8.92
C SER A 64 -6.12 12.41 7.82
N ILE A 65 -6.51 11.15 8.01
CA ILE A 65 -6.48 10.10 6.98
C ILE A 65 -7.78 10.10 6.17
N ASN A 66 -8.90 10.59 6.72
CA ASN A 66 -10.24 10.38 6.15
C ASN A 66 -10.78 11.56 5.32
N GLU A 67 -10.41 12.82 5.60
CA GLU A 67 -10.80 13.94 4.71
C GLU A 67 -10.02 13.97 3.38
N ASN A 68 -8.86 13.28 3.32
CA ASN A 68 -8.11 13.10 2.08
C ASN A 68 -8.65 11.95 1.20
N ILE A 69 -9.68 11.21 1.65
CA ILE A 69 -10.24 10.09 0.86
C ILE A 69 -11.16 10.56 -0.28
N HIS A 70 -11.64 11.81 -0.25
CA HIS A 70 -12.55 12.34 -1.28
C HIS A 70 -11.92 13.17 -2.41
N ARG A 71 -10.61 13.43 -2.39
CA ARG A 71 -9.90 14.02 -3.53
C ARG A 71 -8.49 13.46 -3.64
N GLY A 72 -8.34 12.43 -4.47
CA GLY A 72 -7.22 12.31 -5.41
C GLY A 72 -5.77 12.18 -4.93
N ASP A 73 -5.46 12.30 -3.63
CA ASP A 73 -4.08 12.25 -3.15
C ASP A 73 -4.01 11.66 -1.73
N LEU A 74 -3.56 10.40 -1.63
CA LEU A 74 -3.14 9.80 -0.35
C LEU A 74 -1.64 9.56 -0.39
N LEU A 75 -0.91 10.50 0.19
CA LEU A 75 0.43 10.27 0.73
C LEU A 75 0.36 9.10 1.72
N LYS A 76 0.87 7.95 1.30
CA LYS A 76 1.02 6.74 2.10
C LYS A 76 2.02 6.98 3.24
N PRO A 77 1.66 6.83 4.52
CA PRO A 77 2.60 6.96 5.62
C PRO A 77 3.36 5.63 5.82
N ASN A 78 4.18 5.30 4.83
CA ASN A 78 5.42 4.52 4.88
C ASN A 78 5.80 4.27 3.43
N ASN A 79 6.79 5.02 2.94
CA ASN A 79 7.19 5.12 1.55
C ASN A 79 7.94 3.87 1.04
N GLN A 80 7.39 2.69 1.27
CA GLN A 80 7.91 1.41 0.77
C GLN A 80 6.77 0.70 0.03
N PHE A 81 6.58 1.05 -1.23
CA PHE A 81 5.74 0.27 -2.13
C PHE A 81 6.22 -1.20 -2.10
N LEU A 82 5.35 -2.10 -1.63
CA LEU A 82 5.60 -3.53 -1.66
C LEU A 82 5.14 -4.06 -3.01
N TRP A 83 6.09 -4.62 -3.78
CA TRP A 83 5.77 -5.26 -5.05
C TRP A 83 4.73 -6.37 -4.83
N PRO A 84 3.56 -6.34 -5.51
CA PRO A 84 2.48 -7.27 -5.21
C PRO A 84 2.86 -8.71 -5.58
N SER A 85 2.47 -9.64 -4.71
CA SER A 85 2.68 -11.07 -4.91
C SER A 85 1.72 -11.64 -5.95
N THR A 86 2.21 -12.57 -6.77
CA THR A 86 1.39 -13.38 -7.68
C THR A 86 0.97 -14.72 -7.09
N HIS A 87 1.35 -15.01 -5.84
CA HIS A 87 0.93 -16.22 -5.12
C HIS A 87 -0.49 -16.06 -4.58
N VAL A 88 -1.25 -17.16 -4.61
CA VAL A 88 -2.58 -17.24 -4.00
C VAL A 88 -2.37 -17.79 -2.59
N SER A 89 -2.47 -16.95 -1.56
CA SER A 89 -2.54 -17.40 -0.16
C SER A 89 -3.98 -17.82 0.17
N GLU A 90 -4.14 -18.90 0.94
CA GLU A 90 -5.44 -19.40 1.38
C GLU A 90 -6.09 -18.51 2.46
N SER A 91 -5.32 -17.63 3.09
CA SER A 91 -5.75 -16.81 4.24
C SER A 91 -5.34 -15.34 4.09
N SER A 92 -5.98 -14.62 3.18
CA SER A 92 -6.03 -13.16 3.26
C SER A 92 -7.22 -12.63 2.47
N ASN A 93 -8.33 -12.45 3.16
CA ASN A 93 -9.32 -11.43 2.81
C ASN A 93 -8.62 -10.08 3.03
N THR A 94 -7.87 -9.61 2.03
CA THR A 94 -7.33 -8.26 2.05
C THR A 94 -8.49 -7.34 1.71
N LEU A 95 -8.98 -6.62 2.72
CA LEU A 95 -9.90 -5.50 2.56
C LEU A 95 -9.26 -4.45 1.64
N SER A 96 -9.52 -4.57 0.33
CA SER A 96 -9.60 -3.51 -0.70
C SER A 96 -9.59 -4.09 -2.13
N ASP A 97 -10.01 -5.34 -2.35
CA ASP A 97 -10.15 -5.93 -3.70
C ASP A 97 -11.50 -5.55 -4.36
N GLU A 98 -11.95 -4.30 -4.22
CA GLU A 98 -12.99 -3.73 -5.09
C GLU A 98 -12.41 -3.33 -6.47
N VAL A 99 -11.48 -4.13 -7.02
CA VAL A 99 -11.21 -4.05 -8.46
C VAL A 99 -12.32 -4.86 -9.14
N VAL A 100 -13.45 -4.19 -9.31
CA VAL A 100 -14.62 -4.66 -10.06
C VAL A 100 -14.14 -5.27 -11.37
N PHE A 101 -14.33 -6.58 -11.48
CA PHE A 101 -14.05 -7.36 -12.67
C PHE A 101 -15.03 -6.94 -13.77
N LYS A 102 -14.62 -5.98 -14.61
CA LYS A 102 -15.27 -5.70 -15.89
C LYS A 102 -14.30 -6.03 -16.99
N ASP A 103 -14.77 -6.79 -17.98
CA ASP A 103 -14.05 -7.50 -19.05
C ASP A 103 -13.19 -6.64 -20.02
N GLN A 104 -12.81 -5.44 -19.63
CA GLN A 104 -11.76 -4.65 -20.25
C GLN A 104 -10.93 -4.01 -19.13
N SER A 105 -9.93 -4.75 -18.64
CA SER A 105 -8.92 -4.16 -17.73
C SER A 105 -8.48 -2.81 -18.28
N GLU A 106 -8.19 -1.82 -17.43
CA GLU A 106 -7.80 -0.50 -17.93
C GLU A 106 -6.61 -0.57 -18.90
N LEU A 107 -5.72 -1.55 -18.71
CA LEU A 107 -4.61 -1.85 -19.62
C LEU A 107 -5.09 -2.22 -21.05
N TYR A 108 -6.19 -2.97 -21.16
CA TYR A 108 -6.78 -3.36 -22.44
C TYR A 108 -7.22 -2.13 -23.26
N LYS A 109 -7.72 -1.07 -22.60
CA LYS A 109 -8.12 0.19 -23.26
C LYS A 109 -6.93 0.87 -23.95
N TYR A 110 -5.73 0.71 -23.42
CA TYR A 110 -4.49 1.25 -23.99
C TYR A 110 -3.77 0.28 -24.94
N GLY A 111 -4.39 -0.87 -25.24
CA GLY A 111 -3.90 -1.84 -26.22
C GLY A 111 -3.03 -2.95 -25.61
N TYR A 112 -2.90 -3.05 -24.29
CA TYR A 112 -2.12 -4.10 -23.66
C TYR A 112 -2.85 -5.45 -23.78
N ARG A 113 -2.19 -6.42 -24.42
CA ARG A 113 -2.70 -7.77 -24.66
C ARG A 113 -1.58 -8.78 -24.55
N ILE A 114 -1.88 -9.97 -24.01
CA ILE A 114 -0.93 -11.09 -23.98
C ILE A 114 -0.90 -11.83 -25.32
N THR A 115 -2.05 -11.99 -25.96
CA THR A 115 -2.18 -12.68 -27.24
C THR A 115 -2.06 -11.69 -28.40
N GLY A 116 -1.29 -12.06 -29.43
CA GLY A 116 -1.16 -11.28 -30.66
C GLY A 116 -0.16 -10.12 -30.61
N LEU A 117 0.61 -10.00 -29.53
CA LEU A 117 1.73 -9.05 -29.41
C LEU A 117 2.99 -9.80 -28.98
N SER A 118 4.12 -9.44 -29.58
CA SER A 118 5.44 -9.85 -29.07
C SER A 118 5.73 -9.19 -27.72
N ARG A 119 6.70 -9.71 -26.99
CA ARG A 119 7.15 -9.13 -25.71
C ARG A 119 7.63 -7.69 -25.85
N GLU A 120 8.24 -7.36 -26.99
CA GLU A 120 8.73 -6.01 -27.26
C GLU A 120 7.59 -5.03 -27.58
N GLU A 121 6.64 -5.43 -28.42
CA GLU A 121 5.48 -4.60 -28.72
C GLU A 121 4.63 -4.37 -27.47
N ARG A 122 4.44 -5.42 -26.67
CA ARG A 122 3.73 -5.33 -25.39
C ARG A 122 4.45 -4.42 -24.41
N TRP A 123 5.77 -4.47 -24.37
CA TRP A 123 6.58 -3.56 -23.56
C TRP A 123 6.42 -2.11 -24.00
N LYS A 124 6.49 -1.81 -25.30
CA LYS A 124 6.24 -0.47 -25.83
C LYS A 124 4.86 0.05 -25.43
N VAL A 125 3.82 -0.80 -25.51
CA VAL A 125 2.49 -0.43 -25.03
C VAL A 125 2.48 -0.10 -23.54
N LEU A 126 3.14 -0.90 -22.70
CA LEU A 126 3.26 -0.62 -21.27
C LEU A 126 3.95 0.73 -21.01
N THR A 127 5.11 0.96 -21.62
CA THR A 127 5.95 2.13 -21.32
C THR A 127 5.46 3.41 -21.98
N GLU A 128 5.03 3.36 -23.23
CA GLU A 128 4.69 4.54 -24.03
C GLU A 128 3.21 4.91 -23.97
N LYS A 129 2.32 3.96 -23.64
CA LYS A 129 0.87 4.22 -23.58
C LYS A 129 0.34 4.11 -22.17
N VAL A 130 0.56 2.99 -21.50
CA VAL A 130 -0.05 2.74 -20.17
C VAL A 130 0.57 3.62 -19.09
N LEU A 131 1.91 3.65 -18.98
CA LEU A 131 2.58 4.40 -17.91
C LEU A 131 2.45 5.92 -18.05
N ASN A 132 2.09 6.41 -19.24
CA ASN A 132 1.75 7.82 -19.45
C ASN A 132 0.33 8.19 -18.96
N GLN A 133 -0.50 7.19 -18.64
CA GLN A 133 -1.92 7.38 -18.35
C GLN A 133 -2.27 6.97 -16.92
N MET A 134 -1.45 6.16 -16.27
CA MET A 134 -1.64 5.72 -14.89
C MET A 134 -0.31 5.38 -14.22
N PRO A 135 -0.23 5.48 -12.88
CA PRO A 135 1.00 5.19 -12.15
C PRO A 135 1.37 3.70 -12.26
N LEU A 136 2.67 3.41 -12.29
CA LEU A 136 3.20 2.04 -12.36
C LEU A 136 2.63 1.13 -11.26
N GLU A 137 2.41 1.68 -10.06
CA GLU A 137 1.77 0.93 -8.98
C GLU A 137 0.43 0.31 -9.42
N LYS A 138 -0.41 1.09 -10.10
CA LYS A 138 -1.73 0.63 -10.55
C LYS A 138 -1.57 -0.46 -11.61
N VAL A 139 -0.65 -0.26 -12.55
CA VAL A 139 -0.31 -1.24 -13.60
C VAL A 139 0.11 -2.58 -13.01
N VAL A 140 1.06 -2.55 -12.08
CA VAL A 140 1.63 -3.75 -11.45
C VAL A 140 0.57 -4.49 -10.63
N HIS A 141 -0.30 -3.78 -9.92
CA HIS A 141 -1.44 -4.40 -9.23
C HIS A 141 -2.42 -5.08 -10.19
N ILE A 142 -2.76 -4.44 -11.31
CA ILE A 142 -3.66 -5.02 -12.32
C ILE A 142 -3.07 -6.31 -12.90
N ILE A 143 -1.80 -6.29 -13.31
CA ILE A 143 -1.14 -7.47 -13.88
C ILE A 143 -1.03 -8.59 -12.83
N ALA A 144 -0.65 -8.27 -11.60
CA ALA A 144 -0.57 -9.26 -10.52
C ALA A 144 -1.95 -9.86 -10.18
N ALA A 145 -3.01 -9.05 -10.22
CA ALA A 145 -4.38 -9.52 -10.05
C ALA A 145 -4.78 -10.49 -11.18
N HIS A 146 -4.46 -10.21 -12.44
CA HIS A 146 -4.71 -11.16 -13.53
C HIS A 146 -4.06 -12.53 -13.27
N VAL A 147 -2.81 -12.54 -12.80
CA VAL A 147 -2.11 -13.78 -12.44
C VAL A 147 -2.83 -14.51 -11.32
N ARG A 148 -3.09 -13.85 -10.18
CA ARG A 148 -3.78 -14.46 -9.04
C ARG A 148 -5.15 -15.00 -9.42
N ASN A 149 -5.91 -14.24 -10.19
CA ASN A 149 -7.25 -14.61 -10.63
C ASN A 149 -7.24 -15.83 -11.56
N ARG A 150 -6.22 -16.00 -12.43
CA ARG A 150 -6.07 -17.23 -13.21
C ARG A 150 -5.60 -18.41 -12.35
N LYS A 151 -4.65 -18.20 -11.43
CA LYS A 151 -4.17 -19.26 -10.53
C LYS A 151 -5.27 -19.77 -9.58
N ARG A 152 -6.22 -18.91 -9.18
CA ARG A 152 -7.36 -19.26 -8.31
C ARG A 152 -8.38 -20.17 -9.00
N GLN A 153 -8.49 -20.14 -10.33
CA GLN A 153 -9.44 -20.99 -11.05
C GLN A 153 -9.07 -22.47 -10.94
N SER A 154 -10.08 -23.36 -10.96
CA SER A 154 -9.86 -24.81 -10.98
C SER A 154 -8.97 -25.21 -12.16
N ASN A 155 -7.84 -25.87 -11.90
CA ASN A 155 -6.82 -26.19 -12.89
C ASN A 155 -6.31 -24.97 -13.70
N GLY A 156 -6.45 -23.76 -13.15
CA GLY A 156 -6.16 -22.52 -13.85
C GLY A 156 -4.68 -22.30 -14.13
N ILE A 157 -3.80 -22.84 -13.28
CA ILE A 157 -2.34 -22.82 -13.49
C ILE A 157 -1.98 -23.51 -14.82
N VAL A 158 -2.55 -24.69 -15.08
CA VAL A 158 -2.27 -25.46 -16.29
C VAL A 158 -2.99 -24.83 -17.49
N LYS A 159 -4.29 -24.52 -17.34
CA LYS A 159 -5.12 -23.98 -18.43
C LYS A 159 -4.63 -22.63 -18.95
N TYR A 160 -4.12 -21.77 -18.06
CA TYR A 160 -3.67 -20.41 -18.38
C TYR A 160 -2.15 -20.26 -18.26
N ALA A 161 -1.40 -21.36 -18.31
CA ALA A 161 0.05 -21.37 -18.10
C ALA A 161 0.79 -20.34 -18.97
N TYR A 162 0.43 -20.25 -20.26
CA TYR A 162 1.00 -19.26 -21.17
C TYR A 162 0.73 -17.82 -20.70
N ALA A 163 -0.53 -17.50 -20.41
CA ALA A 163 -0.90 -16.14 -20.01
C ALA A 163 -0.27 -15.73 -18.66
N ILE A 164 -0.26 -16.65 -17.70
CA ILE A 164 0.40 -16.48 -16.40
C ILE A 164 1.88 -16.18 -16.60
N ARG A 165 2.58 -16.98 -17.41
CA ARG A 165 4.01 -16.80 -17.68
C ARG A 165 4.30 -15.44 -18.31
N GLU A 166 3.48 -15.00 -19.26
CA GLU A 166 3.68 -13.72 -19.94
C GLU A 166 3.40 -12.51 -19.03
N TRP A 167 2.36 -12.57 -18.19
CA TRP A 167 2.14 -11.55 -17.16
C TRP A 167 3.26 -11.51 -16.12
N GLU A 168 3.76 -12.66 -15.67
CA GLU A 168 4.88 -12.75 -14.73
C GLU A 168 6.16 -12.21 -15.33
N TYR A 169 6.42 -12.47 -16.62
CA TYR A 169 7.54 -11.88 -17.35
C TYR A 169 7.46 -10.35 -17.39
N ASP A 170 6.30 -9.79 -17.72
CA ASP A 170 6.11 -8.34 -17.75
C ASP A 170 6.30 -7.72 -16.36
N LEU A 171 5.77 -8.35 -15.30
CA LEU A 171 6.00 -7.93 -13.92
C LEU A 171 7.49 -7.95 -13.57
N GLN A 172 8.20 -9.02 -13.91
CA GLN A 172 9.64 -9.12 -13.64
C GLN A 172 10.42 -8.02 -14.38
N ARG A 173 10.04 -7.72 -15.62
CA ARG A 173 10.67 -6.67 -16.42
C ARG A 173 10.37 -5.27 -15.88
N LEU A 174 9.12 -4.98 -15.53
CA LEU A 174 8.72 -3.73 -14.88
C LEU A 174 9.47 -3.54 -13.55
N LYS A 175 9.63 -4.61 -12.78
CA LYS A 175 10.41 -4.59 -11.54
C LYS A 175 11.88 -4.29 -11.80
N ALA A 176 12.51 -4.98 -12.74
CA ALA A 176 13.92 -4.77 -13.07
C ALA A 176 14.20 -3.34 -13.56
N GLU A 177 13.31 -2.76 -14.36
CA GLU A 177 13.49 -1.43 -14.95
C GLU A 177 13.23 -0.30 -13.94
N TYR A 178 12.13 -0.40 -13.19
CA TYR A 178 11.61 0.74 -12.42
C TYR A 178 11.70 0.57 -10.90
N TYR A 179 11.82 -0.65 -10.38
CA TYR A 179 11.89 -0.89 -8.94
C TYR A 179 13.35 -0.85 -8.46
N LYS A 180 13.87 0.38 -8.24
CA LYS A 180 15.11 0.61 -7.48
C LYS A 180 14.74 0.91 -6.04
N HIS A 181 15.39 0.27 -5.07
CA HIS A 181 15.02 0.29 -3.64
C HIS A 181 14.91 1.71 -3.02
N ASP A 182 15.48 2.74 -3.66
CA ASP A 182 15.50 4.14 -3.21
C ASP A 182 14.68 5.12 -4.10
N PHE A 183 13.79 4.63 -4.96
CA PHE A 183 13.16 5.47 -5.98
C PHE A 183 12.04 6.37 -5.44
N LYS A 184 12.15 7.69 -5.68
CA LYS A 184 11.05 8.66 -5.52
C LYS A 184 10.34 8.83 -6.87
N TRP A 185 9.03 8.62 -6.86
CA TRP A 185 8.20 8.65 -8.06
C TRP A 185 8.13 10.05 -8.69
N PRO A 186 8.10 10.16 -10.03
CA PRO A 186 7.69 11.39 -10.69
C PRO A 186 6.23 11.64 -10.32
N GLN A 187 5.96 12.77 -9.65
CA GLN A 187 4.59 13.20 -9.42
C GLN A 187 4.02 13.64 -10.77
N SER A 188 2.82 13.15 -11.08
CA SER A 188 2.03 13.60 -12.25
C SER A 188 1.22 14.81 -11.85
#